data_AF-A0A172ZHE0-F1
#
_entry.id   AF-A0A172ZHE0-F1
#
_cell.length_a   1.000
_cell.length_b   1.000
_cell.length_c   1.000
_cell.angle_alpha   90.00
_cell.angle_beta   90.00
_cell.angle_gamma   90.00
#
_symmetry.space_group_name_H-M   'P 1'
#
loop_
_entity.id
_entity.type
_entity.pdbx_description
1 polymer ?
#
loop_
_entity_poly.entity_id
_entity_poly.type
_entity_poly.pdbx_seq_one_letter_code
_entity_poly.pdbx_strand_id
1 'polypeptide(L)'
;MIGTWIEEIKSILRPELNSLEDFLLPPAGDVEIAQAEQAIGVTFPDELKQLYHIHNGESRNGPGLFFGLQFLSLDDMVSEWKIWSDLQPEYQELGDHYSIPSGWIKEQYINKGWLPFCHDGGGNHLGIDLDPAEKGIAGQIINFGRDEEMKHVIAPSLGEFIHFMRDTVREGNYTVVEEEGMGYWMYGRNEQSRLLRDAQMYAMGHIMQQSEGQESEQLDTWFASLDPIWRNLITEGYGDAASFVSAHQIYLPDAQLSDIRPLSRCTQVRELLLNRNEIEDITPLAHCRELKKLHLFRNPVRDLSPLQNLPYLQILNIEDTQVQDLKPLTNLSRLSELDCRGTAVQDYSSLAQLTTLHKLAISAPTRQAAAFIASLPKLCELTILGADEWEEEDWEQLGRMLPLRKLYIGALHKPHIHYLSSYSQLECLTLYDSQIEDISALADLPALKELKLMEGCSIGNLESIGGSVTLEKFTGTFAQFELLKDAFAQYVNFSQMIGEMTDEQQDIWIRHTR
;
A
#
# COMPACT_ATOMS: atom_id res chain seq x y z
N MET A 1 -25.70 -9.31 -28.58
CA MET A 1 -24.83 -10.51 -28.65
C MET A 1 -24.69 -11.20 -27.31
N ILE A 2 -24.58 -10.44 -26.20
CA ILE A 2 -24.51 -10.96 -24.82
C ILE A 2 -25.58 -12.01 -24.52
N GLY A 3 -26.86 -11.73 -24.81
CA GLY A 3 -27.94 -12.71 -24.57
C GLY A 3 -27.72 -14.06 -25.24
N THR A 4 -27.23 -14.07 -26.47
CA THR A 4 -26.93 -15.32 -27.18
C THR A 4 -25.81 -16.10 -26.51
N TRP A 5 -24.77 -15.41 -26.02
CA TRP A 5 -23.64 -16.07 -25.34
C TRP A 5 -24.01 -16.59 -23.96
N ILE A 6 -24.83 -15.85 -23.20
CA ILE A 6 -25.32 -16.32 -21.89
C ILE A 6 -26.20 -17.57 -22.05
N GLU A 7 -27.12 -17.60 -23.02
CA GLU A 7 -27.92 -18.81 -23.29
C GLU A 7 -27.05 -19.99 -23.69
N GLU A 8 -26.01 -19.76 -24.48
CA GLU A 8 -25.07 -20.80 -24.87
C GLU A 8 -24.26 -21.33 -23.67
N ILE A 9 -23.75 -20.45 -22.81
CA ILE A 9 -23.04 -20.83 -21.58
C ILE A 9 -23.93 -21.71 -20.70
N LYS A 10 -25.17 -21.26 -20.43
CA LYS A 10 -26.15 -22.03 -19.65
C LYS A 10 -26.42 -23.39 -20.29
N SER A 11 -26.63 -23.43 -21.61
CA SER A 11 -26.89 -24.68 -22.33
C SER A 11 -25.74 -25.68 -22.24
N ILE A 12 -24.49 -25.21 -22.22
CA ILE A 12 -23.30 -26.07 -22.10
C ILE A 12 -23.15 -26.57 -20.66
N LEU A 13 -23.39 -25.72 -19.66
CA LEU A 13 -23.25 -26.09 -18.23
C LEU A 13 -24.40 -26.95 -17.72
N ARG A 14 -25.62 -26.82 -18.27
CA ARG A 14 -26.84 -27.51 -17.81
C ARG A 14 -26.70 -29.02 -17.53
N PRO A 15 -25.95 -29.83 -18.31
CA PRO A 15 -25.78 -31.25 -18.02
C PRO A 15 -24.98 -31.55 -16.76
N GLU A 16 -24.09 -30.64 -16.35
CA GLU A 16 -23.17 -30.81 -15.21
C GLU A 16 -23.57 -29.94 -14.00
N LEU A 17 -24.23 -28.80 -14.24
CA LEU A 17 -24.69 -27.85 -13.23
C LEU A 17 -26.17 -27.51 -13.49
N ASN A 18 -27.03 -28.50 -13.27
CA ASN A 18 -28.45 -28.41 -13.63
C ASN A 18 -29.24 -27.37 -12.82
N SER A 19 -28.75 -27.00 -11.63
CA SER A 19 -29.40 -26.06 -10.72
C SER A 19 -29.14 -24.59 -11.07
N LEU A 20 -28.14 -24.26 -11.89
CA LEU A 20 -27.76 -22.87 -12.18
C LEU A 20 -28.96 -21.99 -12.56
N GLU A 21 -29.81 -22.49 -13.46
CA GLU A 21 -30.97 -21.73 -13.96
C GLU A 21 -32.06 -21.53 -12.92
N ASP A 22 -32.16 -22.41 -11.91
CA ASP A 22 -33.17 -22.31 -10.85
C ASP A 22 -32.88 -21.13 -9.91
N PHE A 23 -31.61 -20.69 -9.83
CA PHE A 23 -31.18 -19.59 -8.98
C PHE A 23 -31.17 -18.24 -9.71
N LEU A 24 -31.17 -18.22 -11.05
CA LEU A 24 -31.16 -16.99 -11.83
C LEU A 24 -32.50 -16.26 -11.73
N LEU A 25 -32.45 -14.98 -11.40
CA LEU A 25 -33.66 -14.18 -11.22
C LEU A 25 -34.26 -13.78 -12.58
N PRO A 26 -35.57 -13.47 -12.64
CA PRO A 26 -36.19 -12.95 -13.85
C PRO A 26 -35.50 -11.67 -14.38
N PRO A 27 -35.64 -11.35 -15.67
CA PRO A 27 -35.17 -10.10 -16.25
C PRO A 27 -35.61 -8.86 -15.46
N ALA A 28 -34.71 -7.87 -15.34
CA ALA A 28 -35.06 -6.54 -14.87
C ALA A 28 -35.73 -5.71 -15.98
N GLY A 29 -36.71 -4.89 -15.61
CA GLY A 29 -37.32 -3.89 -16.48
C GLY A 29 -36.54 -2.58 -16.52
N ASP A 30 -36.83 -1.74 -17.51
CA ASP A 30 -36.20 -0.41 -17.68
C ASP A 30 -36.35 0.49 -16.44
N VAL A 31 -37.46 0.36 -15.71
CA VAL A 31 -37.73 1.14 -14.50
C VAL A 31 -36.81 0.74 -13.36
N GLU A 32 -36.56 -0.55 -13.17
CA GLU A 32 -35.66 -1.06 -12.11
C GLU A 32 -34.22 -0.63 -12.40
N ILE A 33 -33.79 -0.73 -13.66
CA ILE A 33 -32.48 -0.24 -14.10
C ILE A 33 -32.35 1.27 -13.87
N ALA A 34 -33.34 2.06 -14.29
CA ALA A 34 -33.31 3.50 -14.10
C ALA A 34 -33.30 3.91 -12.61
N GLN A 35 -33.95 3.14 -11.74
CA GLN A 35 -33.90 3.34 -10.29
C GLN A 35 -32.50 3.05 -9.72
N ALA A 36 -31.84 1.99 -10.17
CA ALA A 36 -30.46 1.67 -9.78
C ALA A 36 -29.47 2.74 -10.27
N GLU A 37 -29.57 3.16 -11.53
CA GLU A 37 -28.78 4.27 -12.10
C GLU A 37 -28.97 5.56 -11.29
N GLN A 38 -30.22 5.88 -10.92
CA GLN A 38 -30.52 7.05 -10.10
C GLN A 38 -29.93 6.95 -8.69
N ALA A 39 -29.97 5.77 -8.07
CA ALA A 39 -29.43 5.55 -6.73
C ALA A 39 -27.90 5.68 -6.69
N ILE A 40 -27.21 5.18 -7.71
CA ILE A 40 -25.75 5.24 -7.85
C ILE A 40 -25.29 6.61 -8.39
N GLY A 41 -26.14 7.28 -9.17
CA GLY A 41 -25.83 8.57 -9.78
C GLY A 41 -24.99 8.46 -11.05
N VAL A 42 -25.06 7.34 -11.76
CA VAL A 42 -24.36 7.08 -13.03
C VAL A 42 -25.28 6.43 -14.05
N THR A 43 -25.01 6.61 -15.34
CA THR A 43 -25.67 5.85 -16.40
C THR A 43 -24.90 4.55 -16.65
N PHE A 44 -25.60 3.43 -16.67
CA PHE A 44 -25.02 2.12 -16.88
C PHE A 44 -24.64 1.92 -18.35
N PRO A 45 -23.50 1.27 -18.62
CA PRO A 45 -23.14 0.84 -19.96
C PRO A 45 -24.25 -0.01 -20.60
N ASP A 46 -24.43 0.10 -21.91
CA ASP A 46 -25.47 -0.63 -22.64
C ASP A 46 -25.34 -2.15 -22.49
N GLU A 47 -24.12 -2.65 -22.36
CA GLU A 47 -23.83 -4.07 -22.14
C GLU A 47 -24.31 -4.55 -20.76
N LEU A 48 -24.17 -3.72 -19.71
CA LEU A 48 -24.65 -4.03 -18.37
C LEU A 48 -26.18 -4.09 -18.35
N LYS A 49 -26.84 -3.11 -18.99
CA LYS A 49 -28.31 -3.12 -19.13
C LYS A 49 -28.80 -4.35 -19.89
N GLN A 50 -28.11 -4.73 -20.97
CA GLN A 50 -28.40 -5.97 -21.70
C GLN A 50 -28.27 -7.21 -20.81
N LEU A 51 -27.26 -7.28 -19.94
CA LEU A 51 -27.10 -8.39 -18.99
C LEU A 51 -28.30 -8.48 -18.04
N TYR A 52 -28.71 -7.35 -17.44
CA TYR A 52 -29.84 -7.30 -16.51
C TYR A 52 -31.20 -7.56 -17.16
N HIS A 53 -31.37 -7.24 -18.44
CA HIS A 53 -32.55 -7.64 -19.21
C HIS A 53 -32.60 -9.15 -19.53
N ILE A 54 -31.56 -9.92 -19.25
CA ILE A 54 -31.57 -11.38 -19.35
C ILE A 54 -31.90 -11.97 -17.99
N HIS A 55 -31.19 -11.55 -16.94
CA HIS A 55 -31.41 -11.99 -15.56
C HIS A 55 -31.09 -10.86 -14.57
N ASN A 56 -31.96 -10.60 -13.60
CA ASN A 56 -31.72 -9.61 -12.55
C ASN A 56 -30.85 -10.16 -11.41
N GLY A 57 -29.65 -10.63 -11.74
CA GLY A 57 -28.80 -11.32 -10.77
C GLY A 57 -29.22 -12.77 -10.52
N GLU A 58 -28.75 -13.31 -9.41
CA GLU A 58 -29.12 -14.62 -8.88
C GLU A 58 -29.48 -14.55 -7.40
N SER A 59 -30.30 -15.50 -6.96
CA SER A 59 -30.67 -15.66 -5.56
C SER A 59 -29.46 -16.00 -4.67
N ARG A 60 -29.54 -15.65 -3.38
CA ARG A 60 -28.46 -15.89 -2.42
C ARG A 60 -28.13 -17.38 -2.35
N ASN A 61 -26.84 -17.69 -2.34
CA ASN A 61 -26.28 -19.05 -2.41
C ASN A 61 -26.47 -19.75 -3.77
N GLY A 62 -26.69 -19.01 -4.85
CA GLY A 62 -26.67 -19.58 -6.19
C GLY A 62 -25.31 -20.15 -6.59
N PRO A 63 -25.26 -21.00 -7.64
CA PRO A 63 -24.02 -21.58 -8.15
C PRO A 63 -22.99 -20.59 -8.70
N GLY A 64 -23.36 -19.32 -8.86
CA GLY A 64 -22.46 -18.29 -9.35
C GLY A 64 -22.38 -18.28 -10.88
N LEU A 65 -23.13 -17.39 -11.55
CA LEU A 65 -23.09 -17.33 -13.03
C LEU A 65 -21.69 -16.99 -13.57
N PHE A 66 -20.84 -16.34 -12.78
CA PHE A 66 -19.53 -15.86 -13.22
C PHE A 66 -18.42 -16.66 -12.55
N PHE A 67 -18.19 -17.90 -13.00
CA PHE A 67 -17.18 -18.81 -12.46
C PHE A 67 -17.30 -18.98 -10.92
N GLY A 68 -18.53 -19.18 -10.43
CA GLY A 68 -18.79 -19.40 -9.01
C GLY A 68 -19.01 -18.11 -8.21
N LEU A 69 -18.76 -16.95 -8.81
CA LEU A 69 -19.08 -15.65 -8.20
C LEU A 69 -20.56 -15.34 -8.34
N GLN A 70 -21.17 -14.88 -7.25
CA GLN A 70 -22.58 -14.50 -7.20
C GLN A 70 -22.83 -13.33 -8.13
N PHE A 71 -23.74 -13.48 -9.09
CA PHE A 71 -24.27 -12.41 -9.92
C PHE A 71 -25.25 -11.55 -9.11
N LEU A 72 -24.85 -10.32 -8.81
CA LEU A 72 -25.65 -9.43 -7.95
C LEU A 72 -26.93 -8.98 -8.67
N SER A 73 -28.05 -9.02 -7.95
CA SER A 73 -29.26 -8.31 -8.36
C SER A 73 -29.01 -6.80 -8.37
N LEU A 74 -29.83 -6.02 -9.09
CA LEU A 74 -29.72 -4.56 -9.07
C LEU A 74 -29.81 -3.99 -7.64
N ASP A 75 -30.68 -4.54 -6.80
CA ASP A 75 -30.84 -4.12 -5.40
C ASP A 75 -29.59 -4.44 -4.57
N ASP A 76 -29.00 -5.63 -4.75
CA ASP A 76 -27.76 -6.01 -4.06
C ASP A 76 -26.57 -5.19 -4.59
N MET A 77 -26.45 -4.95 -5.90
CA MET A 77 -25.42 -4.06 -6.49
C MET A 77 -25.47 -2.66 -5.87
N VAL A 78 -26.66 -2.05 -5.80
CA VAL A 78 -26.84 -0.71 -5.19
C VAL A 78 -26.45 -0.74 -3.72
N SER A 79 -26.80 -1.81 -3.00
CA SER A 79 -26.49 -1.98 -1.59
C SER A 79 -24.98 -2.09 -1.35
N GLU A 80 -24.29 -2.95 -2.10
CA GLU A 80 -22.83 -3.12 -2.04
C GLU A 80 -22.12 -1.81 -2.42
N TRP A 81 -22.49 -1.20 -3.55
CA TRP A 81 -21.89 0.06 -3.98
C TRP A 81 -22.03 1.16 -2.93
N LYS A 82 -23.19 1.24 -2.24
CA LYS A 82 -23.41 2.23 -1.20
C LYS A 82 -22.49 2.03 0.01
N ILE A 83 -22.29 0.78 0.44
CA ILE A 83 -21.36 0.45 1.53
C ILE A 83 -19.95 0.97 1.20
N TRP A 84 -19.44 0.63 0.01
CA TRP A 84 -18.12 1.07 -0.44
C TRP A 84 -18.03 2.60 -0.61
N SER A 85 -19.06 3.22 -1.18
CA SER A 85 -19.13 4.67 -1.41
C SER A 85 -19.14 5.48 -0.11
N ASP A 86 -19.79 4.98 0.94
CA ASP A 86 -19.84 5.61 2.25
C ASP A 86 -18.51 5.50 3.00
N LEU A 87 -17.73 4.43 2.78
CA LEU A 87 -16.40 4.22 3.38
C LEU A 87 -15.28 5.01 2.69
N GLN A 88 -15.46 5.45 1.44
CA GLN A 88 -14.40 6.08 0.66
C GLN A 88 -13.66 7.24 1.38
N PRO A 89 -14.33 8.21 2.06
CA PRO A 89 -13.64 9.33 2.70
C PRO A 89 -12.64 8.91 3.79
N GLU A 90 -12.87 7.76 4.45
CA GLU A 90 -12.04 7.27 5.54
C GLU A 90 -10.88 6.39 5.04
N TYR A 91 -11.06 5.72 3.90
CA TYR A 91 -10.15 4.68 3.43
C TYR A 91 -9.50 4.97 2.07
N GLN A 92 -9.72 6.15 1.47
CA GLN A 92 -9.19 6.48 0.14
C GLN A 92 -7.66 6.36 0.04
N GLU A 93 -6.94 6.68 1.12
CA GLU A 93 -5.48 6.65 1.20
C GLU A 93 -4.94 5.39 1.91
N LEU A 94 -5.79 4.40 2.19
CA LEU A 94 -5.41 3.22 2.96
C LEU A 94 -4.71 2.17 2.09
N GLY A 95 -3.48 1.79 2.48
CA GLY A 95 -2.75 0.66 1.91
C GLY A 95 -2.18 0.92 0.52
N ASP A 96 -1.32 0.00 0.07
CA ASP A 96 -0.74 0.06 -1.27
C ASP A 96 -1.65 -0.64 -2.27
N HIS A 97 -1.98 0.06 -3.35
CA HIS A 97 -2.82 -0.46 -4.42
C HIS A 97 -2.09 -0.39 -5.75
N TYR A 98 -2.39 -1.35 -6.60
CA TYR A 98 -1.57 -1.63 -7.76
C TYR A 98 -2.45 -1.97 -8.96
N SER A 99 -2.31 -1.20 -10.03
CA SER A 99 -3.03 -1.45 -11.28
C SER A 99 -2.25 -2.42 -12.16
N ILE A 100 -2.88 -3.45 -12.72
CA ILE A 100 -2.31 -4.36 -13.71
C ILE A 100 -3.19 -4.33 -14.97
N PRO A 101 -2.72 -3.75 -16.09
CA PRO A 101 -1.41 -3.12 -16.28
C PRO A 101 -1.28 -1.77 -15.56
N SER A 102 -0.05 -1.28 -15.38
CA SER A 102 0.19 0.00 -14.70
C SER A 102 -0.48 1.19 -15.41
N GLY A 103 -1.20 2.01 -14.65
CA GLY A 103 -1.87 3.22 -15.11
C GLY A 103 -3.22 3.00 -15.81
N TRP A 104 -3.79 1.79 -15.74
CA TRP A 104 -5.12 1.48 -16.30
C TRP A 104 -6.27 1.62 -15.29
N ILE A 105 -6.01 1.30 -14.03
CA ILE A 105 -6.94 1.42 -12.91
C ILE A 105 -6.36 2.46 -11.95
N LYS A 106 -7.22 3.27 -11.32
CA LYS A 106 -6.75 4.16 -10.25
C LYS A 106 -6.30 3.32 -9.06
N GLU A 107 -5.05 3.52 -8.65
CA GLU A 107 -4.41 2.80 -7.56
C GLU A 107 -4.91 3.32 -6.21
N GLN A 108 -6.12 2.91 -5.86
CA GLN A 108 -6.85 3.32 -4.67
C GLN A 108 -7.48 2.08 -4.02
N TYR A 109 -7.76 2.15 -2.73
CA TYR A 109 -8.51 1.08 -2.07
C TYR A 109 -9.95 1.04 -2.59
N ILE A 110 -10.58 2.21 -2.71
CA ILE A 110 -11.99 2.38 -3.06
C ILE A 110 -12.17 3.49 -4.09
N ASN A 111 -12.98 3.24 -5.12
CA ASN A 111 -13.44 4.24 -6.06
C ASN A 111 -14.95 4.12 -6.29
N LYS A 112 -15.69 5.23 -6.14
CA LYS A 112 -17.14 5.31 -6.44
C LYS A 112 -17.49 5.02 -7.89
N GLY A 113 -16.52 5.13 -8.81
CA GLY A 113 -16.67 4.73 -10.19
C GLY A 113 -16.63 3.22 -10.44
N TRP A 114 -16.34 2.39 -9.42
CA TRP A 114 -16.32 0.93 -9.56
C TRP A 114 -17.68 0.34 -9.20
N LEU A 115 -18.36 -0.23 -10.19
CA LEU A 115 -19.68 -0.84 -10.03
C LEU A 115 -19.55 -2.36 -9.83
N PRO A 116 -19.89 -2.92 -8.65
CA PRO A 116 -19.84 -4.36 -8.42
C PRO A 116 -20.99 -5.05 -9.16
N PHE A 117 -20.72 -6.03 -10.00
CA PHE A 117 -21.76 -6.91 -10.56
C PHE A 117 -21.60 -8.37 -10.14
N CYS A 118 -20.44 -8.74 -9.60
CA CYS A 118 -20.20 -10.03 -8.95
C CYS A 118 -19.77 -9.87 -7.49
N HIS A 119 -19.93 -10.93 -6.71
CA HIS A 119 -19.46 -11.01 -5.32
C HIS A 119 -18.99 -12.42 -4.97
N ASP A 120 -17.92 -12.53 -4.18
CA ASP A 120 -17.33 -13.80 -3.75
C ASP A 120 -17.79 -14.29 -2.36
N GLY A 121 -18.58 -13.48 -1.63
CA GLY A 121 -18.97 -13.78 -0.24
C GLY A 121 -18.04 -13.20 0.82
N GLY A 122 -16.82 -12.80 0.44
CA GLY A 122 -15.77 -12.26 1.30
C GLY A 122 -15.61 -10.73 1.23
N GLY A 123 -16.36 -10.06 0.35
CA GLY A 123 -16.25 -8.64 0.08
C GLY A 123 -15.33 -8.31 -1.10
N ASN A 124 -15.09 -9.27 -2.00
CA ASN A 124 -14.42 -9.03 -3.27
C ASN A 124 -15.39 -9.14 -4.45
N HIS A 125 -15.10 -8.39 -5.50
CA HIS A 125 -16.01 -8.16 -6.60
C HIS A 125 -15.29 -8.24 -7.94
N LEU A 126 -16.01 -8.74 -8.95
CA LEU A 126 -15.80 -8.26 -10.31
C LEU A 126 -16.71 -7.07 -10.54
N GLY A 127 -16.15 -6.03 -11.16
CA GLY A 127 -16.87 -4.79 -11.41
C GLY A 127 -16.56 -4.13 -12.73
N ILE A 128 -17.36 -3.12 -13.01
CA ILE A 128 -17.17 -2.22 -14.13
C ILE A 128 -16.49 -0.95 -13.62
N ASP A 129 -15.35 -0.61 -14.22
CA ASP A 129 -14.61 0.60 -13.90
C ASP A 129 -15.07 1.77 -14.79
N LEU A 130 -15.88 2.66 -14.22
CA LEU A 130 -16.36 3.88 -14.88
C LEU A 130 -15.43 5.09 -14.66
N ASP A 131 -14.39 4.94 -13.84
CA ASP A 131 -13.44 6.00 -13.51
C ASP A 131 -11.99 5.49 -13.58
N PRO A 132 -11.54 5.05 -14.77
CA PRO A 132 -10.22 4.46 -14.97
C PRO A 132 -9.10 5.47 -14.77
N ALA A 133 -7.87 4.96 -14.69
CA ALA A 133 -6.68 5.80 -14.77
C ALA A 133 -6.36 6.20 -16.23
N GLU A 134 -5.32 7.00 -16.43
CA GLU A 134 -5.00 7.66 -17.71
C GLU A 134 -4.93 6.73 -18.93
N LYS A 135 -4.49 5.48 -18.76
CA LYS A 135 -4.39 4.49 -19.85
C LYS A 135 -5.61 3.56 -19.96
N GLY A 136 -6.51 3.59 -18.98
CA GLY A 136 -7.64 2.66 -18.90
C GLY A 136 -8.81 3.08 -19.77
N ILE A 137 -9.78 2.17 -19.88
CA ILE A 137 -10.98 2.34 -20.69
C ILE A 137 -12.20 2.36 -19.78
N ALA A 138 -13.02 3.41 -19.86
CA ALA A 138 -14.24 3.47 -19.07
C ALA A 138 -15.20 2.35 -19.53
N GLY A 139 -15.63 1.52 -18.59
CA GLY A 139 -16.39 0.29 -18.86
C GLY A 139 -15.56 -0.99 -18.83
N GLN A 140 -14.25 -0.92 -18.60
CA GLN A 140 -13.39 -2.10 -18.43
C GLN A 140 -13.80 -2.92 -17.20
N ILE A 141 -13.58 -4.23 -17.26
CA ILE A 141 -13.88 -5.15 -16.17
C ILE A 141 -12.64 -5.29 -15.27
N ILE A 142 -12.82 -5.15 -13.97
CA ILE A 142 -11.75 -5.21 -12.97
C ILE A 142 -12.13 -6.08 -11.78
N ASN A 143 -11.14 -6.60 -11.05
CA ASN A 143 -11.33 -7.03 -9.66
C ASN A 143 -11.08 -5.86 -8.70
N PHE A 144 -11.87 -5.79 -7.63
CA PHE A 144 -11.67 -4.88 -6.51
C PHE A 144 -12.41 -5.40 -5.28
N GLY A 145 -12.06 -4.91 -4.10
CA GLY A 145 -12.69 -5.32 -2.86
C GLY A 145 -11.73 -5.36 -1.69
N ARG A 146 -12.17 -6.03 -0.63
CA ARG A 146 -11.51 -6.02 0.69
C ARG A 146 -10.06 -6.45 0.63
N ASP A 147 -9.78 -7.50 -0.15
CA ASP A 147 -8.50 -8.20 -0.18
C ASP A 147 -7.77 -8.01 -1.53
N GLU A 148 -8.23 -7.07 -2.37
CA GLU A 148 -7.76 -6.88 -3.74
C GLU A 148 -6.78 -5.71 -3.87
N GLU A 149 -5.58 -5.87 -3.31
CA GLU A 149 -4.48 -4.89 -3.45
C GLU A 149 -4.00 -4.76 -4.91
N MET A 150 -3.91 -5.92 -5.59
CA MET A 150 -3.57 -6.03 -7.00
C MET A 150 -4.85 -6.04 -7.85
N LYS A 151 -5.12 -4.91 -8.50
CA LYS A 151 -6.29 -4.73 -9.36
C LYS A 151 -5.90 -5.01 -10.80
N HIS A 152 -6.58 -5.94 -11.43
CA HIS A 152 -6.38 -6.38 -12.79
C HIS A 152 -7.46 -5.83 -13.69
N VAL A 153 -7.08 -5.34 -14.86
CA VAL A 153 -8.01 -5.19 -15.98
C VAL A 153 -8.21 -6.58 -16.58
N ILE A 154 -9.39 -7.14 -16.37
CA ILE A 154 -9.76 -8.50 -16.78
C ILE A 154 -10.20 -8.51 -18.24
N ALA A 155 -10.96 -7.49 -18.66
CA ALA A 155 -11.43 -7.32 -20.02
C ALA A 155 -11.67 -5.83 -20.34
N PRO A 156 -11.59 -5.39 -21.60
CA PRO A 156 -11.86 -4.00 -21.96
C PRO A 156 -13.36 -3.65 -21.92
N SER A 157 -14.26 -4.64 -21.84
CA SER A 157 -15.70 -4.47 -21.74
C SER A 157 -16.38 -5.72 -21.17
N LEU A 158 -17.63 -5.58 -20.73
CA LEU A 158 -18.44 -6.71 -20.24
C LEU A 158 -18.70 -7.73 -21.36
N GLY A 159 -18.92 -7.25 -22.59
CA GLY A 159 -19.06 -8.08 -23.76
C GLY A 159 -17.85 -8.99 -23.98
N GLU A 160 -16.63 -8.46 -23.95
CA GLU A 160 -15.41 -9.25 -24.12
C GLU A 160 -15.18 -10.24 -22.96
N PHE A 161 -15.57 -9.88 -21.73
CA PHE A 161 -15.51 -10.82 -20.61
C PHE A 161 -16.47 -12.00 -20.78
N ILE A 162 -17.72 -11.74 -21.20
CA ILE A 162 -18.70 -12.81 -21.47
C ILE A 162 -18.30 -13.63 -22.69
N HIS A 163 -17.64 -13.00 -23.67
CA HIS A 163 -17.06 -13.69 -24.82
C HIS A 163 -16.00 -14.73 -24.40
N PHE A 164 -15.08 -14.32 -23.51
CA PHE A 164 -14.11 -15.22 -22.88
C PHE A 164 -14.77 -16.37 -22.11
N MET A 165 -15.80 -16.08 -21.31
CA MET A 165 -16.55 -17.12 -20.58
C MET A 165 -17.15 -18.15 -21.53
N ARG A 166 -17.76 -17.70 -22.63
CA ARG A 166 -18.37 -18.58 -23.63
C ARG A 166 -17.33 -19.51 -24.26
N ASP A 167 -16.17 -18.99 -24.63
CA ASP A 167 -15.13 -19.81 -25.25
C ASP A 167 -14.52 -20.77 -24.24
N THR A 168 -14.37 -20.36 -22.98
CA THR A 168 -13.93 -21.23 -21.89
C THR A 168 -14.84 -22.47 -21.75
N VAL A 169 -16.17 -22.28 -21.74
CA VAL A 169 -17.09 -23.43 -21.63
C VAL A 169 -17.16 -24.27 -22.91
N ARG A 170 -17.04 -23.66 -24.09
CA ARG A 170 -16.98 -24.40 -25.37
C ARG A 170 -15.76 -25.30 -25.46
N GLU A 171 -14.63 -24.83 -24.94
CA GLU A 171 -13.37 -25.57 -24.89
C GLU A 171 -13.30 -26.55 -23.71
N GLY A 172 -14.29 -26.52 -22.82
CA GLY A 172 -14.32 -27.34 -21.61
C GLY A 172 -13.18 -27.00 -20.63
N ASN A 173 -12.75 -25.74 -20.57
CA ASN A 173 -11.69 -25.28 -19.67
C ASN A 173 -12.26 -24.77 -18.32
N TYR A 174 -13.10 -25.58 -17.69
CA TYR A 174 -13.72 -25.30 -16.40
C TYR A 174 -13.82 -26.58 -15.57
N THR A 175 -14.12 -26.41 -14.29
CA THR A 175 -14.42 -27.49 -13.36
C THR A 175 -15.75 -27.21 -12.68
N VAL A 176 -16.59 -28.23 -12.54
CA VAL A 176 -17.81 -28.17 -11.72
C VAL A 176 -17.56 -28.95 -10.43
N VAL A 177 -17.90 -28.34 -9.30
CA VAL A 177 -17.74 -28.91 -7.97
C VAL A 177 -19.11 -28.99 -7.31
N GLU A 178 -19.43 -30.15 -6.74
CA GLU A 178 -20.63 -30.34 -5.92
C GLU A 178 -20.21 -30.61 -4.47
N GLU A 179 -20.58 -29.72 -3.56
CA GLU A 179 -20.32 -29.82 -2.12
C GLU A 179 -21.62 -29.63 -1.34
N GLU A 180 -21.92 -30.55 -0.43
CA GLU A 180 -23.11 -30.50 0.44
C GLU A 180 -24.47 -30.30 -0.27
N GLY A 181 -24.56 -30.71 -1.55
CA GLY A 181 -25.76 -30.53 -2.38
C GLY A 181 -25.85 -29.17 -3.08
N MET A 182 -24.79 -28.35 -2.98
CA MET A 182 -24.62 -27.09 -3.70
C MET A 182 -23.57 -27.28 -4.79
N GLY A 183 -23.95 -27.05 -6.04
CA GLY A 183 -23.03 -27.05 -7.17
C GLY A 183 -22.50 -25.65 -7.43
N TYR A 184 -21.22 -25.52 -7.73
CA TYR A 184 -20.61 -24.31 -8.28
C TYR A 184 -19.61 -24.70 -9.37
N TRP A 185 -19.16 -23.72 -10.16
CA TRP A 185 -18.19 -23.97 -11.22
C TRP A 185 -17.08 -22.93 -11.19
N MET A 186 -15.90 -23.28 -11.65
CA MET A 186 -14.72 -22.43 -11.61
C MET A 186 -13.93 -22.52 -12.91
N TYR A 187 -13.18 -21.47 -13.21
CA TYR A 187 -12.29 -21.44 -14.36
C TYR A 187 -11.13 -22.42 -14.20
N GLY A 188 -10.77 -23.13 -15.27
CA GLY A 188 -9.65 -24.07 -15.31
C GLY A 188 -10.04 -25.51 -14.96
N ARG A 189 -9.19 -26.46 -15.39
CA ARG A 189 -9.40 -27.92 -15.21
C ARG A 189 -8.73 -28.50 -13.95
N ASN A 190 -7.87 -27.72 -13.27
CA ASN A 190 -7.03 -28.14 -12.16
C ASN A 190 -7.01 -27.04 -11.07
N GLU A 191 -6.53 -27.34 -9.86
CA GLU A 191 -6.43 -26.41 -8.71
C GLU A 191 -5.56 -25.15 -8.94
N GLN A 192 -4.86 -25.04 -10.08
CA GLN A 192 -4.00 -23.90 -10.43
C GLN A 192 -4.71 -22.89 -11.36
N SER A 193 -5.93 -22.47 -10.99
CA SER A 193 -6.71 -21.50 -11.77
C SER A 193 -6.03 -20.12 -11.82
N ARG A 194 -5.86 -19.56 -13.03
CA ARG A 194 -5.28 -18.23 -13.27
C ARG A 194 -6.29 -17.29 -13.96
N LEU A 195 -7.57 -17.38 -13.58
CA LEU A 195 -8.69 -16.68 -14.22
C LEU A 195 -8.37 -15.24 -14.63
N LEU A 196 -7.92 -14.41 -13.67
CA LEU A 196 -7.65 -12.99 -13.92
C LEU A 196 -6.60 -12.79 -15.02
N ARG A 197 -5.52 -13.56 -14.99
CA ARG A 197 -4.43 -13.49 -15.98
C ARG A 197 -4.89 -14.00 -17.34
N ASP A 198 -5.56 -15.14 -17.38
CA ASP A 198 -5.95 -15.77 -18.64
C ASP A 198 -7.05 -14.97 -19.34
N ALA A 199 -8.01 -14.43 -18.58
CA ALA A 199 -9.02 -13.50 -19.09
C ALA A 199 -8.37 -12.22 -19.64
N GLN A 200 -7.42 -11.64 -18.90
CA GLN A 200 -6.65 -10.47 -19.34
C GLN A 200 -5.87 -10.77 -20.63
N MET A 201 -5.19 -11.92 -20.72
CA MET A 201 -4.46 -12.33 -21.92
C MET A 201 -5.39 -12.58 -23.11
N TYR A 202 -6.55 -13.19 -22.91
CA TYR A 202 -7.54 -13.40 -23.97
C TYR A 202 -8.07 -12.06 -24.50
N ALA A 203 -8.51 -11.20 -23.59
CA ALA A 203 -9.24 -9.98 -23.93
C ALA A 203 -8.30 -8.83 -24.37
N MET A 204 -7.05 -8.84 -23.90
CA MET A 204 -6.08 -7.78 -24.16
C MET A 204 -4.82 -8.26 -24.89
N GLY A 205 -4.73 -9.54 -25.28
CA GLY A 205 -3.53 -10.11 -25.91
C GLY A 205 -3.06 -9.35 -27.15
N HIS A 206 -3.97 -8.87 -27.99
CA HIS A 206 -3.62 -8.06 -29.17
C HIS A 206 -3.09 -6.66 -28.82
N ILE A 207 -3.42 -6.15 -27.63
CA ILE A 207 -2.92 -4.88 -27.07
C ILE A 207 -1.57 -5.10 -26.36
N MET A 208 -1.36 -6.31 -25.81
CA MET A 208 -0.19 -6.68 -25.00
C MET A 208 0.92 -7.42 -25.77
N GLN A 209 0.67 -7.89 -27.00
CA GLN A 209 1.64 -8.70 -27.75
C GLN A 209 2.82 -7.89 -28.29
N GLN A 210 4.03 -8.25 -27.85
CA GLN A 210 5.12 -8.69 -28.74
C GLN A 210 5.94 -9.85 -28.12
N SER A 211 6.14 -10.92 -28.89
CA SER A 211 7.28 -11.87 -28.86
C SER A 211 7.45 -12.96 -27.78
N GLU A 212 6.38 -13.64 -27.33
CA GLU A 212 6.48 -14.72 -26.32
C GLU A 212 7.45 -15.87 -26.65
N GLY A 213 7.54 -16.30 -27.92
CA GLY A 213 8.35 -17.46 -28.31
C GLY A 213 9.86 -17.23 -28.31
N GLN A 214 10.33 -16.02 -28.64
CA GLN A 214 11.76 -15.67 -28.57
C GLN A 214 12.16 -15.23 -27.17
N GLU A 215 11.23 -14.66 -26.42
CA GLU A 215 11.46 -14.18 -25.06
C GLU A 215 11.64 -15.33 -24.07
N SER A 216 10.90 -16.44 -24.23
CA SER A 216 11.04 -17.65 -23.42
C SER A 216 12.43 -18.29 -23.55
N GLU A 217 12.94 -18.48 -24.77
CA GLU A 217 14.27 -19.11 -24.99
C GLU A 217 15.42 -18.21 -24.49
N GLN A 218 15.26 -16.89 -24.63
CA GLN A 218 16.19 -15.91 -24.05
C GLN A 218 16.16 -15.91 -22.53
N LEU A 219 14.99 -16.13 -21.92
CA LEU A 219 14.83 -16.17 -20.48
C LEU A 219 15.48 -17.42 -19.87
N ASP A 220 15.29 -18.59 -20.48
CA ASP A 220 15.96 -19.82 -20.05
C ASP A 220 17.49 -19.70 -20.16
N THR A 221 17.97 -19.12 -21.26
CA THR A 221 19.40 -18.89 -21.47
C THR A 221 19.96 -17.89 -20.45
N TRP A 222 19.21 -16.82 -20.17
CA TRP A 222 19.57 -15.84 -19.13
C TRP A 222 19.62 -16.50 -17.76
N PHE A 223 18.59 -17.26 -17.38
CA PHE A 223 18.50 -17.93 -16.08
C PHE A 223 19.65 -18.93 -15.89
N ALA A 224 19.97 -19.71 -16.93
CA ALA A 224 21.10 -20.64 -16.91
C ALA A 224 22.45 -19.94 -16.72
N SER A 225 22.58 -18.69 -17.18
CA SER A 225 23.79 -17.88 -17.06
C SER A 225 24.02 -17.26 -15.68
N LEU A 226 23.00 -17.25 -14.82
CA LEU A 226 23.09 -16.70 -13.47
C LEU A 226 23.97 -17.57 -12.57
N ASP A 227 24.61 -16.94 -11.59
CA ASP A 227 25.36 -17.66 -10.57
C ASP A 227 24.43 -18.50 -9.67
N PRO A 228 24.98 -19.47 -8.90
CA PRO A 228 24.17 -20.35 -8.07
C PRO A 228 23.31 -19.65 -7.02
N ILE A 229 23.74 -18.50 -6.48
CA ILE A 229 22.97 -17.75 -5.47
C ILE A 229 21.67 -17.27 -6.13
N TRP A 230 21.78 -16.59 -7.27
CA TRP A 230 20.61 -16.10 -8.00
C TRP A 230 19.68 -17.21 -8.49
N ARG A 231 20.23 -18.33 -8.99
CA ARG A 231 19.38 -19.45 -9.42
C ARG A 231 18.60 -20.06 -8.26
N ASN A 232 19.21 -20.16 -7.07
CA ASN A 232 18.53 -20.64 -5.88
C ASN A 232 17.48 -19.63 -5.40
N LEU A 233 17.81 -18.35 -5.32
CA LEU A 233 16.86 -17.29 -4.91
C LEU A 233 15.62 -17.27 -5.81
N ILE A 234 15.80 -17.39 -7.12
CA ILE A 234 14.70 -17.41 -8.09
C ILE A 234 13.87 -18.69 -7.94
N THR A 235 14.51 -19.86 -7.92
CA THR A 235 13.78 -21.15 -7.84
C THR A 235 13.03 -21.29 -6.51
N GLU A 236 13.67 -20.98 -5.38
CA GLU A 236 13.07 -21.15 -4.05
C GLU A 236 12.08 -20.01 -3.71
N GLY A 237 12.37 -18.79 -4.15
CA GLY A 237 11.54 -17.62 -3.81
C GLY A 237 10.38 -17.36 -4.77
N TYR A 238 10.55 -17.69 -6.05
CA TYR A 238 9.61 -17.31 -7.12
C TYR A 238 9.21 -18.49 -8.01
N GLY A 239 9.75 -19.69 -7.78
CA GLY A 239 9.47 -20.91 -8.55
C GLY A 239 10.24 -20.98 -9.87
N ASP A 240 10.15 -19.94 -10.70
CA ASP A 240 10.81 -19.88 -12.00
C ASP A 240 11.23 -18.46 -12.42
N ALA A 241 12.03 -18.40 -13.49
CA ALA A 241 12.53 -17.15 -14.05
C ALA A 241 11.42 -16.22 -14.54
N ALA A 242 10.33 -16.77 -15.09
CA ALA A 242 9.22 -15.99 -15.65
C ALA A 242 8.44 -15.28 -14.54
N SER A 243 8.20 -15.98 -13.45
CA SER A 243 7.55 -15.48 -12.25
C SER A 243 8.41 -14.42 -11.57
N PHE A 244 9.73 -14.60 -11.54
CA PHE A 244 10.66 -13.60 -11.01
C PHE A 244 10.71 -12.31 -11.84
N VAL A 245 10.81 -12.38 -13.18
CA VAL A 245 10.87 -11.16 -14.01
C VAL A 245 9.54 -10.40 -14.08
N SER A 246 8.43 -11.08 -13.82
CA SER A 246 7.08 -10.49 -13.73
C SER A 246 6.65 -10.16 -12.30
N ALA A 247 7.51 -10.38 -11.30
CA ALA A 247 7.21 -10.11 -9.91
C ALA A 247 7.01 -8.60 -9.69
N HIS A 248 5.96 -8.27 -8.94
CA HIS A 248 5.65 -6.90 -8.53
C HIS A 248 6.33 -6.53 -7.22
N GLN A 249 6.62 -7.51 -6.39
CA GLN A 249 7.33 -7.36 -5.12
C GLN A 249 8.47 -8.36 -5.10
N ILE A 250 9.68 -7.89 -4.78
CA ILE A 250 10.84 -8.76 -4.62
C ILE A 250 11.49 -8.45 -3.27
N TYR A 251 11.56 -9.48 -2.42
CA TYR A 251 12.13 -9.42 -1.08
C TYR A 251 13.37 -10.29 -1.00
N LEU A 252 14.54 -9.65 -0.91
CA LEU A 252 15.85 -10.28 -0.80
C LEU A 252 16.70 -9.66 0.33
N PRO A 253 16.18 -9.55 1.57
CA PRO A 253 16.98 -9.07 2.69
C PRO A 253 18.03 -10.10 3.11
N ASP A 254 19.19 -9.64 3.58
CA ASP A 254 20.22 -10.51 4.17
C ASP A 254 20.68 -11.67 3.25
N ALA A 255 20.67 -11.45 1.93
CA ALA A 255 20.95 -12.47 0.91
C ALA A 255 22.42 -12.48 0.41
N GLN A 256 23.29 -11.69 1.05
CA GLN A 256 24.71 -11.55 0.70
C GLN A 256 24.94 -11.13 -0.77
N LEU A 257 24.02 -10.34 -1.32
CA LEU A 257 24.07 -9.90 -2.71
C LEU A 257 25.04 -8.72 -2.87
N SER A 258 25.97 -8.82 -3.81
CA SER A 258 26.76 -7.67 -4.28
C SER A 258 26.41 -7.28 -5.72
N ASP A 259 26.05 -8.27 -6.55
CA ASP A 259 25.61 -8.08 -7.93
C ASP A 259 24.09 -8.24 -8.05
N ILE A 260 23.43 -7.16 -8.46
CA ILE A 260 21.99 -7.13 -8.70
C ILE A 260 21.61 -6.95 -10.17
N ARG A 261 22.53 -7.22 -11.11
CA ARG A 261 22.24 -7.21 -12.56
C ARG A 261 20.98 -8.00 -12.94
N PRO A 262 20.63 -9.14 -12.30
CA PRO A 262 19.39 -9.86 -12.61
C PRO A 262 18.11 -9.02 -12.45
N LEU A 263 18.09 -8.05 -11.53
CA LEU A 263 16.93 -7.17 -11.31
C LEU A 263 16.65 -6.23 -12.50
N SER A 264 17.62 -6.03 -13.42
CA SER A 264 17.38 -5.24 -14.64
C SER A 264 16.28 -5.81 -15.53
N ARG A 265 15.93 -7.10 -15.38
CA ARG A 265 14.82 -7.74 -16.09
C ARG A 265 13.46 -7.60 -15.38
N CYS A 266 13.45 -7.27 -14.10
CA CYS A 266 12.24 -7.10 -13.30
C CYS A 266 11.62 -5.70 -13.54
N THR A 267 11.22 -5.43 -14.78
CA THR A 267 10.74 -4.10 -15.20
C THR A 267 9.39 -3.70 -14.61
N GLN A 268 8.62 -4.69 -14.14
CA GLN A 268 7.30 -4.52 -13.53
C GLN A 268 7.34 -4.42 -12.00
N VAL A 269 8.53 -4.54 -11.40
CA VAL A 269 8.67 -4.51 -9.93
C VAL A 269 8.33 -3.13 -9.39
N ARG A 270 7.57 -3.12 -8.30
CA ARG A 270 7.03 -1.94 -7.62
C ARG A 270 7.59 -1.79 -6.22
N GLU A 271 7.98 -2.89 -5.61
CA GLU A 271 8.59 -2.91 -4.28
C GLU A 271 9.82 -3.80 -4.25
N LEU A 272 10.93 -3.23 -3.79
CA LEU A 272 12.21 -3.90 -3.63
C LEU A 272 12.71 -3.75 -2.19
N LEU A 273 12.80 -4.88 -1.48
CA LEU A 273 13.53 -4.99 -0.21
C LEU A 273 14.89 -5.65 -0.47
N LEU A 274 15.95 -4.85 -0.48
CA LEU A 274 17.34 -5.27 -0.73
C LEU A 274 18.26 -4.95 0.45
N ASN A 275 17.69 -4.73 1.64
CA ASN A 275 18.44 -4.30 2.80
C ASN A 275 19.40 -5.37 3.34
N ARG A 276 20.47 -4.92 4.00
CA ARG A 276 21.50 -5.77 4.62
C ARG A 276 22.18 -6.73 3.62
N ASN A 277 22.56 -6.19 2.47
CA ASN A 277 23.36 -6.89 1.48
C ASN A 277 24.73 -6.18 1.32
N GLU A 278 25.47 -6.52 0.27
CA GLU A 278 26.78 -5.95 -0.07
C GLU A 278 26.69 -5.11 -1.37
N ILE A 279 25.53 -4.50 -1.63
CA ILE A 279 25.23 -3.81 -2.90
C ILE A 279 25.90 -2.43 -2.92
N GLU A 280 26.79 -2.21 -3.88
CA GLU A 280 27.37 -0.90 -4.16
C GLU A 280 26.76 -0.26 -5.42
N ASP A 281 26.60 -1.07 -6.48
CA ASP A 281 26.10 -0.62 -7.78
C ASP A 281 24.60 -0.88 -7.94
N ILE A 282 23.82 0.19 -7.97
CA ILE A 282 22.37 0.13 -8.21
C ILE A 282 21.97 0.47 -9.66
N THR A 283 22.92 0.53 -10.60
CA THR A 283 22.65 0.76 -12.03
C THR A 283 21.55 -0.15 -12.60
N PRO A 284 21.47 -1.45 -12.24
CA PRO A 284 20.40 -2.32 -12.73
C PRO A 284 18.98 -1.78 -12.45
N LEU A 285 18.79 -1.07 -11.34
CA LEU A 285 17.48 -0.54 -10.91
C LEU A 285 16.94 0.57 -11.82
N ALA A 286 17.76 1.17 -12.70
CA ALA A 286 17.29 2.15 -13.68
C ALA A 286 16.25 1.58 -14.67
N HIS A 287 16.15 0.24 -14.77
CA HIS A 287 15.18 -0.46 -15.62
C HIS A 287 13.86 -0.76 -14.90
N CYS A 288 13.82 -0.67 -13.57
CA CYS A 288 12.63 -0.91 -12.75
C CYS A 288 11.71 0.33 -12.76
N ARG A 289 11.16 0.66 -13.92
CA ARG A 289 10.45 1.93 -14.14
C ARG A 289 9.14 2.07 -13.37
N GLU A 290 8.58 0.96 -12.91
CA GLU A 290 7.36 0.90 -12.10
C GLU A 290 7.65 0.92 -10.58
N LEU A 291 8.93 1.08 -10.18
CA LEU A 291 9.35 1.04 -8.79
C LEU A 291 8.74 2.20 -7.98
N LYS A 292 8.02 1.84 -6.91
CA LYS A 292 7.42 2.77 -5.94
C LYS A 292 8.15 2.77 -4.60
N LYS A 293 8.63 1.60 -4.17
CA LYS A 293 9.28 1.43 -2.87
C LYS A 293 10.63 0.76 -3.03
N LEU A 294 11.66 1.39 -2.47
CA LEU A 294 13.01 0.88 -2.52
C LEU A 294 13.66 0.97 -1.14
N HIS A 295 14.01 -0.19 -0.58
CA HIS A 295 14.71 -0.30 0.68
C HIS A 295 16.10 -0.88 0.44
N LEU A 296 17.11 -0.04 0.61
CA LEU A 296 18.53 -0.34 0.43
C LEU A 296 19.31 -0.25 1.75
N PHE A 297 18.65 -0.11 2.90
CA PHE A 297 19.35 0.17 4.16
C PHE A 297 20.42 -0.88 4.48
N ARG A 298 21.53 -0.43 5.07
CA ARG A 298 22.72 -1.25 5.34
C ARG A 298 23.28 -1.92 4.07
N ASN A 299 23.53 -1.12 3.05
CA ASN A 299 24.31 -1.48 1.88
C ASN A 299 25.37 -0.40 1.59
N PRO A 300 26.53 -0.72 1.02
CA PRO A 300 27.56 0.26 0.68
C PRO A 300 27.25 1.16 -0.54
N VAL A 301 25.97 1.43 -0.82
CA VAL A 301 25.54 2.28 -1.95
C VAL A 301 26.06 3.72 -1.79
N ARG A 302 26.57 4.29 -2.89
CA ARG A 302 27.10 5.68 -2.94
C ARG A 302 26.38 6.56 -3.95
N ASP A 303 26.07 6.01 -5.12
CA ASP A 303 25.51 6.75 -6.25
C ASP A 303 24.00 6.47 -6.40
N LEU A 304 23.21 7.54 -6.36
CA LEU A 304 21.75 7.49 -6.58
C LEU A 304 21.35 7.87 -8.01
N SER A 305 22.30 8.17 -8.90
CA SER A 305 22.02 8.54 -10.29
C SER A 305 21.13 7.55 -11.06
N PRO A 306 21.17 6.23 -10.80
CA PRO A 306 20.25 5.28 -11.45
C PRO A 306 18.77 5.50 -11.11
N LEU A 307 18.47 6.17 -9.99
CA LEU A 307 17.10 6.41 -9.52
C LEU A 307 16.46 7.66 -10.14
N GLN A 308 17.24 8.56 -10.73
CA GLN A 308 16.81 9.93 -11.07
C GLN A 308 15.61 10.04 -12.02
N ASN A 309 15.30 8.96 -12.76
CA ASN A 309 14.23 8.89 -13.75
C ASN A 309 13.20 7.80 -13.41
N LEU A 310 13.01 7.47 -12.14
CA LEU A 310 11.97 6.53 -11.69
C LEU A 310 10.69 7.32 -11.32
N PRO A 311 9.73 7.48 -12.25
CA PRO A 311 8.64 8.46 -12.10
C PRO A 311 7.64 8.14 -10.98
N TYR A 312 7.66 6.90 -10.50
CA TYR A 312 6.73 6.38 -9.50
C TYR A 312 7.34 6.18 -8.12
N LEU A 313 8.63 6.48 -7.91
CA LEU A 313 9.27 6.25 -6.62
C LEU A 313 8.65 7.16 -5.54
N GLN A 314 8.10 6.53 -4.50
CA GLN A 314 7.34 7.12 -3.39
C GLN A 314 8.07 6.99 -2.06
N ILE A 315 8.71 5.84 -1.82
CA ILE A 315 9.43 5.53 -0.58
C ILE A 315 10.85 5.11 -0.94
N LEU A 316 11.82 5.81 -0.36
CA LEU A 316 13.23 5.47 -0.47
C LEU A 316 13.85 5.37 0.92
N ASN A 317 14.36 4.20 1.27
CA ASN A 317 15.16 4.00 2.46
C ASN A 317 16.60 3.65 2.07
N ILE A 318 17.53 4.56 2.41
CA ILE A 318 18.97 4.45 2.21
C ILE A 318 19.72 4.58 3.54
N GLU A 319 19.08 4.17 4.65
CA GLU A 319 19.68 4.20 5.98
C GLU A 319 20.99 3.39 6.04
N ASP A 320 22.00 3.87 6.77
CA ASP A 320 23.30 3.21 6.91
C ASP A 320 23.96 2.87 5.55
N THR A 321 23.80 3.75 4.55
CA THR A 321 24.51 3.68 3.26
C THR A 321 25.64 4.72 3.19
N GLN A 322 26.41 4.73 2.10
CA GLN A 322 27.54 5.64 1.90
C GLN A 322 27.19 6.83 0.99
N VAL A 323 25.90 7.10 0.82
CA VAL A 323 25.37 8.22 0.04
C VAL A 323 25.78 9.55 0.67
N GLN A 324 26.14 10.51 -0.18
CA GLN A 324 26.51 11.87 0.20
C GLN A 324 25.73 12.95 -0.58
N ASP A 325 25.25 12.61 -1.79
CA ASP A 325 24.58 13.55 -2.69
C ASP A 325 23.13 13.12 -2.95
N LEU A 326 22.18 14.00 -2.64
CA LEU A 326 20.75 13.80 -2.87
C LEU A 326 20.25 14.46 -4.17
N LYS A 327 21.11 15.13 -4.94
CA LYS A 327 20.71 15.75 -6.23
C LYS A 327 19.98 14.81 -7.18
N PRO A 328 20.34 13.51 -7.31
CA PRO A 328 19.59 12.59 -8.17
C PRO A 328 18.11 12.47 -7.83
N LEU A 329 17.70 12.81 -6.59
CA LEU A 329 16.32 12.71 -6.15
C LEU A 329 15.45 13.90 -6.57
N THR A 330 16.03 15.02 -7.02
CA THR A 330 15.34 16.31 -7.22
C THR A 330 14.10 16.24 -8.13
N ASN A 331 14.09 15.32 -9.09
CA ASN A 331 12.99 15.18 -10.07
C ASN A 331 11.96 14.09 -9.71
N LEU A 332 12.10 13.45 -8.54
CA LEU A 332 11.18 12.39 -8.10
C LEU A 332 9.90 13.02 -7.52
N SER A 333 9.03 13.50 -8.41
CA SER A 333 7.81 14.25 -8.08
C SER A 333 6.77 13.49 -7.26
N ARG A 334 6.97 12.19 -7.03
CA ARG A 334 6.12 11.34 -6.18
C ARG A 334 6.80 10.91 -4.88
N LEU A 335 8.08 11.27 -4.66
CA LEU A 335 8.80 10.88 -3.47
C LEU A 335 8.16 11.55 -2.26
N SER A 336 7.77 10.71 -1.30
CA SER A 336 6.86 11.06 -0.22
C SER A 336 7.46 10.73 1.15
N GLU A 337 8.28 9.68 1.19
CA GLU A 337 9.08 9.28 2.33
C GLU A 337 10.55 9.08 1.94
N LEU A 338 11.45 9.69 2.71
CA LEU A 338 12.89 9.49 2.59
C LEU A 338 13.51 9.20 3.96
N ASP A 339 14.19 8.05 4.07
CA ASP A 339 15.07 7.76 5.19
C ASP A 339 16.52 7.74 4.72
N CYS A 340 17.32 8.69 5.21
CA CYS A 340 18.75 8.79 4.96
C CYS A 340 19.57 8.91 6.23
N ARG A 341 19.09 8.32 7.34
CA ARG A 341 19.87 8.19 8.59
C ARG A 341 21.14 7.36 8.36
N GLY A 342 22.19 7.61 9.12
CA GLY A 342 23.46 6.89 8.99
C GLY A 342 24.20 7.12 7.67
N THR A 343 23.78 8.09 6.85
CA THR A 343 24.49 8.49 5.63
C THR A 343 25.44 9.65 5.90
N ALA A 344 26.25 10.03 4.90
CA ALA A 344 27.15 11.18 4.98
C ALA A 344 26.58 12.42 4.27
N VAL A 345 25.26 12.50 4.10
CA VAL A 345 24.57 13.64 3.50
C VAL A 345 24.65 14.86 4.43
N GLN A 346 24.98 16.02 3.86
CA GLN A 346 25.04 17.29 4.58
C GLN A 346 24.23 18.42 3.91
N ASP A 347 23.99 18.31 2.60
CA ASP A 347 23.22 19.29 1.81
C ASP A 347 21.84 18.73 1.44
N TYR A 348 20.81 19.32 2.04
CA TYR A 348 19.40 18.95 1.82
C TYR A 348 18.67 19.91 0.87
N SER A 349 19.36 20.90 0.29
CA SER A 349 18.73 21.90 -0.59
C SER A 349 18.03 21.29 -1.80
N SER A 350 18.54 20.15 -2.30
CA SER A 350 17.94 19.38 -3.40
C SER A 350 16.53 18.87 -3.08
N LEU A 351 16.18 18.68 -1.80
CA LEU A 351 14.87 18.20 -1.38
C LEU A 351 13.78 19.29 -1.46
N ALA A 352 14.15 20.57 -1.56
CA ALA A 352 13.18 21.67 -1.62
C ALA A 352 12.24 21.62 -2.83
N GLN A 353 12.61 20.89 -3.90
CA GLN A 353 11.75 20.69 -5.08
C GLN A 353 10.71 19.58 -4.87
N LEU A 354 10.86 18.75 -3.83
CA LEU A 354 9.98 17.62 -3.54
C LEU A 354 8.72 18.06 -2.80
N THR A 355 7.77 18.62 -3.55
CA THR A 355 6.49 19.10 -3.00
C THR A 355 5.57 18.02 -2.43
N THR A 356 5.93 16.74 -2.56
CA THR A 356 5.23 15.57 -2.04
C THR A 356 5.86 14.98 -0.77
N LEU A 357 7.08 15.39 -0.42
CA LEU A 357 7.81 14.82 0.71
C LEU A 357 7.15 15.23 2.04
N HIS A 358 6.53 14.27 2.72
CA HIS A 358 5.83 14.48 3.99
C HIS A 358 6.56 13.85 5.18
N LYS A 359 7.43 12.86 4.92
CA LYS A 359 8.22 12.19 5.96
C LYS A 359 9.70 12.16 5.60
N LEU A 360 10.53 12.60 6.55
CA LEU A 360 11.98 12.67 6.39
C LEU A 360 12.68 12.15 7.66
N ALA A 361 13.67 11.29 7.49
CA ALA A 361 14.53 10.83 8.58
C ALA A 361 16.00 11.10 8.27
N ILE A 362 16.69 11.78 9.20
CA ILE A 362 18.08 12.23 9.05
C ILE A 362 18.89 11.99 10.33
N SER A 363 20.22 12.00 10.18
CA SER A 363 21.16 11.88 11.30
C SER A 363 22.31 12.87 11.18
N ALA A 364 22.80 13.37 12.31
CA ALA A 364 23.90 14.32 12.43
C ALA A 364 23.77 15.54 11.49
N PRO A 365 22.63 16.25 11.50
CA PRO A 365 22.46 17.42 10.64
C PRO A 365 23.36 18.57 11.11
N THR A 366 24.05 19.21 10.17
CA THR A 366 24.71 20.51 10.42
C THR A 366 23.69 21.61 10.69
N ARG A 367 24.13 22.75 11.24
CA ARG A 367 23.25 23.94 11.38
C ARG A 367 22.65 24.41 10.05
N GLN A 368 23.39 24.30 8.95
CA GLN A 368 22.88 24.67 7.63
C GLN A 368 21.71 23.77 7.18
N ALA A 369 21.72 22.49 7.58
CA ALA A 369 20.64 21.57 7.27
C ALA A 369 19.30 22.02 7.85
N ALA A 370 19.27 22.64 9.04
CA ALA A 370 18.04 23.14 9.67
C ALA A 370 17.29 24.12 8.74
N ALA A 371 18.02 25.08 8.15
CA ALA A 371 17.45 26.06 7.23
C ALA A 371 16.89 25.41 5.95
N PHE A 372 17.56 24.38 5.42
CA PHE A 372 17.06 23.64 4.25
C PHE A 372 15.81 22.84 4.58
N ILE A 373 15.80 22.14 5.72
CA ILE A 373 14.64 21.34 6.16
C ILE A 373 13.44 22.25 6.41
N ALA A 374 13.66 23.44 7.01
CA ALA A 374 12.61 24.44 7.23
C ALA A 374 11.96 24.96 5.94
N SER A 375 12.58 24.73 4.76
CA SER A 375 12.03 25.11 3.45
C SER A 375 11.12 24.05 2.81
N LEU A 376 10.96 22.88 3.44
CA LEU A 376 10.17 21.76 2.89
C LEU A 376 8.67 22.00 3.11
N PRO A 377 7.88 22.25 2.05
CA PRO A 377 6.55 22.86 2.19
C PRO A 377 5.47 21.95 2.79
N LYS A 378 5.66 20.62 2.76
CA LYS A 378 4.65 19.64 3.21
C LYS A 378 5.17 18.66 4.26
N LEU A 379 6.35 18.91 4.84
CA LEU A 379 6.92 18.01 5.83
C LEU A 379 6.06 18.02 7.10
N CYS A 380 5.49 16.86 7.45
CA CYS A 380 4.66 16.69 8.64
C CYS A 380 5.23 15.65 9.62
N GLU A 381 6.13 14.79 9.17
CA GLU A 381 6.83 13.81 10.01
C GLU A 381 8.35 13.96 9.86
N LEU A 382 9.04 14.15 10.97
CA LEU A 382 10.49 14.36 10.97
C LEU A 382 11.16 13.52 12.06
N THR A 383 12.17 12.75 11.66
CA THR A 383 13.07 12.01 12.54
C THR A 383 14.47 12.61 12.46
N ILE A 384 15.02 13.00 13.60
CA ILE A 384 16.37 13.57 13.70
C ILE A 384 17.16 12.79 14.74
N LEU A 385 18.31 12.25 14.36
CA LEU A 385 19.26 11.60 15.29
C LEU A 385 20.52 12.46 15.43
N GLY A 386 20.96 12.77 16.65
CA GLY A 386 22.27 13.39 16.89
C GLY A 386 22.40 14.81 16.35
N ALA A 387 21.42 15.68 16.59
CA ALA A 387 21.48 17.10 16.22
C ALA A 387 22.28 17.95 17.24
N ASP A 388 23.50 17.49 17.56
CA ASP A 388 24.34 18.12 18.58
C ASP A 388 24.78 19.55 18.18
N GLU A 389 24.94 19.80 16.87
CA GLU A 389 25.31 21.12 16.34
C GLU A 389 24.17 22.13 16.35
N TRP A 390 22.92 21.70 16.48
CA TRP A 390 21.77 22.60 16.44
C TRP A 390 21.65 23.38 17.74
N GLU A 391 21.36 24.67 17.61
CA GLU A 391 21.03 25.56 18.72
C GLU A 391 19.53 25.83 18.77
N GLU A 392 19.09 26.50 19.84
CA GLU A 392 17.67 26.78 20.09
C GLU A 392 16.98 27.47 18.90
N GLU A 393 17.66 28.41 18.24
CA GLU A 393 17.14 29.14 17.07
C GLU A 393 16.83 28.21 15.88
N ASP A 394 17.61 27.14 15.70
CA ASP A 394 17.43 26.18 14.61
C ASP A 394 16.14 25.35 14.84
N TRP A 395 15.94 24.91 16.08
CA TRP A 395 14.72 24.21 16.49
C TRP A 395 13.48 25.11 16.44
N GLU A 396 13.59 26.36 16.92
CA GLU A 396 12.48 27.32 16.83
C GLU A 396 12.08 27.61 15.40
N GLN A 397 13.05 27.74 14.50
CA GLN A 397 12.78 27.97 13.08
C GLN A 397 11.98 26.80 12.49
N LEU A 398 12.37 25.56 12.77
CA LEU A 398 11.66 24.38 12.28
C LEU A 398 10.22 24.33 12.78
N GLY A 399 10.00 24.52 14.08
CA GLY A 399 8.66 24.52 14.65
C GLY A 399 7.75 25.64 14.11
N ARG A 400 8.32 26.81 13.77
CA ARG A 400 7.58 27.92 13.16
C ARG A 400 7.25 27.70 11.69
N MET A 401 8.15 27.07 10.94
CA MET A 401 8.07 27.01 9.48
C MET A 401 7.32 25.78 8.96
N LEU A 402 7.28 24.69 9.73
CA LEU A 402 6.78 23.41 9.27
C LEU A 402 5.50 22.98 10.01
N PRO A 403 4.51 22.40 9.30
CA PRO A 403 3.30 21.83 9.92
C PRO A 403 3.58 20.43 10.49
N LEU A 404 4.61 20.29 11.34
CA LEU A 404 5.01 19.00 11.91
C LEU A 404 3.95 18.47 12.88
N ARG A 405 3.46 17.27 12.58
CA ARG A 405 2.55 16.47 13.43
C ARG A 405 3.29 15.43 14.24
N LYS A 406 4.37 14.87 13.70
CA LYS A 406 5.20 13.87 14.39
C LYS A 406 6.65 14.29 14.37
N LEU A 407 7.28 14.26 15.53
CA LEU A 407 8.69 14.55 15.71
C LEU A 407 9.34 13.44 16.52
N TYR A 408 10.37 12.83 15.95
CA TYR A 408 11.26 11.93 16.67
C TYR A 408 12.62 12.60 16.82
N ILE A 409 13.13 12.64 18.04
CA ILE A 409 14.47 13.17 18.35
C ILE A 409 15.26 12.11 19.12
N GLY A 410 16.38 11.69 18.54
CA GLY A 410 17.38 10.84 19.20
C GLY A 410 18.58 11.67 19.65
N ALA A 411 19.10 11.38 20.84
CA ALA A 411 20.28 12.04 21.41
C ALA A 411 20.11 13.55 21.66
N LEU A 412 18.96 13.97 22.22
CA LEU A 412 18.77 15.37 22.61
C LEU A 412 19.41 15.65 23.98
N HIS A 413 20.63 16.18 23.97
CA HIS A 413 21.41 16.52 25.16
C HIS A 413 21.40 18.02 25.44
N LYS A 414 20.23 18.59 25.73
CA LYS A 414 20.06 20.01 26.04
C LYS A 414 19.33 20.15 27.38
N PRO A 415 19.80 21.00 28.32
CA PRO A 415 19.18 21.13 29.64
C PRO A 415 17.76 21.69 29.57
N HIS A 416 17.47 22.54 28.57
CA HIS A 416 16.18 23.18 28.36
C HIS A 416 15.68 22.99 26.93
N ILE A 417 14.37 22.83 26.78
CA ILE A 417 13.70 22.56 25.49
C ILE A 417 12.56 23.54 25.17
N HIS A 418 12.62 24.76 25.72
CA HIS A 418 11.55 25.76 25.59
C HIS A 418 11.21 26.13 24.14
N TYR A 419 12.20 26.03 23.23
CA TYR A 419 12.03 26.21 21.79
C TYR A 419 11.03 25.24 21.15
N LEU A 420 10.80 24.06 21.75
CA LEU A 420 9.79 23.11 21.27
C LEU A 420 8.36 23.66 21.39
N SER A 421 8.12 24.70 22.19
CA SER A 421 6.83 25.41 22.26
C SER A 421 6.40 26.02 20.92
N SER A 422 7.34 26.22 19.98
CA SER A 422 7.04 26.70 18.63
C SER A 422 6.25 25.70 17.78
N TYR A 423 6.21 24.41 18.15
CA TYR A 423 5.60 23.32 17.39
C TYR A 423 4.10 23.19 17.67
N SER A 424 3.33 24.22 17.30
CA SER A 424 1.88 24.32 17.62
C SER A 424 0.98 23.21 17.05
N GLN A 425 1.43 22.44 16.06
CA GLN A 425 0.67 21.34 15.44
C GLN A 425 1.19 19.95 15.83
N LEU A 426 2.17 19.86 16.72
CA LEU A 426 2.81 18.61 17.07
C LEU A 426 1.87 17.72 17.89
N GLU A 427 1.50 16.59 17.31
CA GLU A 427 0.59 15.59 17.88
C GLU A 427 1.34 14.47 18.61
N CYS A 428 2.52 14.10 18.11
CA CYS A 428 3.33 13.02 18.66
C CYS A 428 4.79 13.45 18.78
N LEU A 429 5.34 13.37 20.00
CA LEU A 429 6.78 13.55 20.26
C LEU A 429 7.37 12.25 20.79
N THR A 430 8.42 11.78 20.12
CA THR A 430 9.23 10.65 20.57
C THR A 430 10.65 11.12 20.87
N LEU A 431 11.13 10.83 22.08
CA LEU A 431 12.50 11.08 22.51
C LEU A 431 13.20 9.74 22.73
N TYR A 432 14.42 9.63 22.22
CA TYR A 432 15.29 8.46 22.42
C TYR A 432 16.66 8.93 22.91
N ASP A 433 17.24 8.22 23.87
CA ASP A 433 18.57 8.51 24.43
C ASP A 433 18.80 10.00 24.73
N SER A 434 17.80 10.65 25.34
CA SER A 434 17.78 12.11 25.50
C SER A 434 17.94 12.53 26.96
N GLN A 435 18.74 13.57 27.21
CA GLN A 435 18.98 14.12 28.55
C GLN A 435 18.47 15.56 28.62
N ILE A 436 17.40 15.76 29.38
CA ILE A 436 16.69 17.04 29.50
C ILE A 436 16.46 17.30 30.98
N GLU A 437 16.92 18.45 31.49
CA GLU A 437 16.75 18.80 32.90
C GLU A 437 15.33 19.28 33.21
N ASP A 438 14.67 19.93 32.24
CA ASP A 438 13.31 20.45 32.41
C ASP A 438 12.46 20.22 31.16
N ILE A 439 11.44 19.37 31.29
CA ILE A 439 10.50 19.03 30.20
C ILE A 439 9.23 19.90 30.18
N SER A 440 9.08 20.83 31.13
CA SER A 440 7.84 21.59 31.36
C SER A 440 7.27 22.30 30.13
N ALA A 441 8.13 22.71 29.20
CA ALA A 441 7.72 23.34 27.94
C ALA A 441 6.75 22.49 27.09
N LEU A 442 6.73 21.17 27.27
CA LEU A 442 5.81 20.29 26.54
C LEU A 442 4.39 20.29 27.11
N ALA A 443 4.21 20.66 28.38
CA ALA A 443 2.90 20.64 29.02
C ALA A 443 1.92 21.62 28.35
N ASP A 444 2.45 22.72 27.82
CA ASP A 444 1.68 23.80 27.18
C ASP A 444 1.46 23.59 25.67
N LEU A 445 1.96 22.48 25.09
CA LEU A 445 1.78 22.23 23.65
C LEU A 445 0.31 21.99 23.32
N PRO A 446 -0.30 22.79 22.42
CA PRO A 446 -1.76 22.82 22.25
C PRO A 446 -2.32 21.64 21.45
N ALA A 447 -1.47 20.79 20.88
CA ALA A 447 -1.87 19.66 20.05
C ALA A 447 -1.23 18.34 20.48
N LEU A 448 -0.37 18.30 21.51
CA LEU A 448 0.41 17.11 21.86
C LEU A 448 -0.52 16.04 22.46
N LYS A 449 -0.73 14.95 21.71
CA LYS A 449 -1.57 13.81 22.10
C LYS A 449 -0.76 12.63 22.61
N GLU A 450 0.44 12.43 22.08
CA GLU A 450 1.28 11.28 22.42
C GLU A 450 2.72 11.71 22.75
N LEU A 451 3.20 11.30 23.93
CA LEU A 451 4.59 11.49 24.34
C LEU A 451 5.23 10.13 24.61
N LYS A 452 6.34 9.84 23.90
CA LYS A 452 7.11 8.61 24.08
C LYS A 452 8.51 8.94 24.55
N LEU A 453 8.84 8.48 25.74
CA LEU A 453 10.18 8.51 26.30
C LEU A 453 10.78 7.11 26.14
N MET A 454 11.57 6.94 25.08
CA MET A 454 12.18 5.66 24.73
C MET A 454 13.46 5.41 25.57
N GLU A 455 14.11 4.27 25.32
CA GLU A 455 15.32 3.87 26.02
C GLU A 455 16.39 4.98 26.05
N GLY A 456 17.11 5.09 27.17
CA GLY A 456 18.17 6.09 27.38
C GLY A 456 17.69 7.49 27.81
N CYS A 457 16.38 7.73 27.92
CA CYS A 457 15.89 9.05 28.35
C CYS A 457 16.10 9.32 29.85
N SER A 458 16.76 10.43 30.17
CA SER A 458 16.86 11.02 31.51
C SER A 458 16.16 12.37 31.51
N ILE A 459 15.00 12.44 32.15
CA ILE A 459 14.09 13.60 32.09
C ILE A 459 13.86 14.15 33.49
N GLY A 460 14.22 15.41 33.72
CA GLY A 460 13.90 16.16 34.92
C GLY A 460 12.56 16.90 34.82
N ASN A 461 12.00 17.25 35.98
CA ASN A 461 10.69 17.88 36.14
C ASN A 461 9.55 17.15 35.40
N LEU A 462 9.60 15.82 35.32
CA LEU A 462 8.63 15.06 34.55
C LEU A 462 7.19 15.24 35.05
N GLU A 463 6.97 15.46 36.35
CA GLU A 463 5.64 15.72 36.91
C GLU A 463 4.92 16.93 36.27
N SER A 464 5.68 17.89 35.72
CA SER A 464 5.12 19.07 35.05
C SER A 464 4.23 18.72 33.85
N ILE A 465 4.48 17.57 33.20
CA ILE A 465 3.65 17.06 32.11
C ILE A 465 2.22 16.79 32.56
N GLY A 466 1.98 16.54 33.86
CA GLY A 466 0.64 16.41 34.43
C GLY A 466 -0.27 17.63 34.19
N GLY A 467 0.31 18.80 33.92
CA GLY A 467 -0.41 20.01 33.53
C GLY A 467 -0.96 20.00 32.10
N SER A 468 -0.55 19.04 31.26
CA SER A 468 -1.03 18.95 29.88
C SER A 468 -2.51 18.59 29.83
N VAL A 469 -3.27 19.40 29.09
CA VAL A 469 -4.70 19.21 28.83
C VAL A 469 -4.99 18.54 27.48
N THR A 470 -3.95 18.17 26.74
CA THR A 470 -4.07 17.57 25.39
C THR A 470 -3.48 16.17 25.32
N LEU A 471 -2.60 15.80 26.26
CA LEU A 471 -1.95 14.50 26.24
C LEU A 471 -2.97 13.39 26.51
N GLU A 472 -3.05 12.45 25.57
CA GLU A 472 -3.97 11.31 25.60
C GLU A 472 -3.22 10.00 25.86
N LYS A 473 -1.94 9.92 25.50
CA LYS A 473 -1.13 8.72 25.59
C LYS A 473 0.32 9.01 26.01
N PHE A 474 0.83 8.17 26.88
CA PHE A 474 2.22 8.20 27.32
C PHE A 474 2.87 6.83 27.17
N THR A 475 4.14 6.82 26.78
CA THR A 475 4.98 5.60 26.77
C THR A 475 6.29 5.92 27.46
N GLY A 476 6.67 5.09 28.43
CA GLY A 476 7.88 5.27 29.21
C GLY A 476 8.18 4.05 30.09
N THR A 477 9.14 4.20 31.00
CA THR A 477 9.50 3.17 31.97
C THR A 477 8.49 3.09 33.11
N PHE A 478 8.47 1.97 33.84
CA PHE A 478 7.58 1.81 35.01
C PHE A 478 7.77 2.92 36.05
N ALA A 479 9.00 3.37 36.28
CA ALA A 479 9.29 4.46 37.23
C ALA A 479 8.64 5.79 36.79
N GLN A 480 8.67 6.09 35.49
CA GLN A 480 8.02 7.29 34.94
C GLN A 480 6.49 7.18 35.00
N PHE A 481 5.94 6.00 34.72
CA PHE A 481 4.52 5.71 34.91
C PHE A 481 4.09 5.94 36.37
N GLU A 482 4.81 5.37 37.35
CA GLU A 482 4.49 5.53 38.77
C GLU A 482 4.47 6.99 39.21
N LEU A 483 5.36 7.81 38.64
CA LEU A 483 5.41 9.24 38.90
C LEU A 483 4.20 9.99 38.32
N LEU A 484 3.70 9.55 37.16
CA LEU A 484 2.74 10.28 36.35
C LEU A 484 1.28 9.78 36.45
N LYS A 485 1.06 8.55 36.90
CA LYS A 485 -0.26 7.88 36.88
C LYS A 485 -1.39 8.65 37.58
N ASP A 486 -1.05 9.49 38.55
CA ASP A 486 -1.99 10.32 39.32
C ASP A 486 -1.79 11.84 39.08
N ALA A 487 -0.93 12.22 38.12
CA ALA A 487 -0.54 13.62 37.89
C ALA A 487 -1.51 14.37 36.96
N PHE A 488 -2.30 13.66 36.15
CA PHE A 488 -3.16 14.26 35.12
C PHE A 488 -4.58 14.52 35.61
N ALA A 489 -5.14 15.66 35.20
CA ALA A 489 -6.55 15.99 35.42
C ALA A 489 -7.50 15.23 34.47
N GLN A 490 -6.97 14.64 33.42
CA GLN A 490 -7.69 13.87 32.40
C GLN A 490 -7.15 12.45 32.29
N TYR A 491 -7.89 11.58 31.61
CA TYR A 491 -7.42 10.22 31.36
C TYR A 491 -6.25 10.22 30.38
N VAL A 492 -5.16 9.55 30.76
CA VAL A 492 -3.99 9.31 29.91
C VAL A 492 -3.76 7.82 29.80
N ASN A 493 -3.61 7.33 28.57
CA ASN A 493 -3.40 5.93 28.26
C ASN A 493 -1.92 5.54 28.47
N PHE A 494 -1.67 4.59 29.39
CA PHE A 494 -0.35 4.01 29.69
C PHE A 494 -0.22 2.54 29.23
N SER A 495 -0.99 2.11 28.25
CA SER A 495 -1.01 0.72 27.75
C SER A 495 0.28 0.26 27.06
N GLN A 496 1.23 1.17 26.83
CA GLN A 496 2.54 0.85 26.27
C GLN A 496 3.63 1.28 27.25
N MET A 497 4.50 0.33 27.59
CA MET A 497 5.62 0.50 28.51
C MET A 497 6.91 0.03 27.85
N ILE A 498 8.03 0.61 28.28
CA ILE A 498 9.38 0.19 27.86
C ILE A 498 10.19 -0.32 29.04
N GLY A 499 11.19 -1.16 28.75
CA GLY A 499 12.07 -1.77 29.75
C GLY A 499 11.46 -2.99 30.45
N GLU A 500 12.27 -3.63 31.29
CA GLU A 500 11.84 -4.79 32.09
C GLU A 500 11.04 -4.35 33.32
N MET A 501 10.05 -5.16 33.70
CA MET A 501 9.26 -5.02 34.93
C MET A 501 9.38 -6.29 35.75
N THR A 502 9.36 -6.15 37.08
CA THR A 502 9.14 -7.31 37.95
C THR A 502 7.69 -7.77 37.88
N ASP A 503 7.40 -9.01 38.27
CA ASP A 503 6.04 -9.54 38.34
C ASP A 503 5.10 -8.63 39.16
N GLU A 504 5.60 -8.07 40.27
CA GLU A 504 4.86 -7.14 41.11
C GLU A 504 4.53 -5.82 40.40
N GLN A 505 5.49 -5.26 39.66
CA GLN A 505 5.29 -4.03 38.88
C GLN A 505 4.31 -4.25 37.74
N GLN A 506 4.39 -5.41 37.07
CA GLN A 506 3.48 -5.79 36.02
C GLN A 506 2.05 -5.94 36.54
N ASP A 507 1.86 -6.52 37.72
CA ASP A 507 0.56 -6.60 38.39
C ASP A 507 -0.03 -5.22 38.71
N ILE A 508 0.80 -4.28 39.20
CA ILE A 508 0.38 -2.90 39.48
C ILE A 508 -0.07 -2.19 38.20
N TRP A 509 0.75 -2.28 37.15
CA TRP A 509 0.46 -1.67 35.86
C TRP A 509 -0.83 -2.21 35.23
N ILE A 510 -0.99 -3.55 35.19
CA ILE A 510 -2.19 -4.19 34.64
C ILE A 510 -3.46 -3.73 35.36
N ARG A 511 -3.43 -3.55 36.68
CA ARG A 511 -4.58 -3.06 37.47
C ARG A 511 -4.95 -1.61 37.16
N HIS A 512 -4.00 -0.79 36.73
CA HIS A 512 -4.25 0.60 36.36
C HIS A 512 -4.74 0.74 34.91
N THR A 513 -4.25 -0.10 34.01
CA THR A 513 -4.61 -0.05 32.57
C THR A 513 -5.91 -0.77 32.21
N ARG A 514 -6.49 -1.54 33.14
CA ARG A 514 -7.81 -2.18 33.01
C ARG A 514 -8.87 -1.33 33.68
#